data_AF-U2RW74-F1
#
_entry.id   AF-U2RW74-F1
#
_cell.length_a   1.000
_cell.length_b   1.000
_cell.length_c   1.000
_cell.angle_alpha   90.00
_cell.angle_beta   90.00
_cell.angle_gamma   90.00
#
_symmetry.space_group_name_H-M   'P 1'
#
loop_
_entity.id
_entity.type
_entity.pdbx_description
1 polymer ?
#
loop_
_entity_poly.entity_id
_entity_poly.type
_entity_poly.pdbx_seq_one_letter_code
_entity_poly.pdbx_strand_id
1 'polypeptide(L)'
;MTRAPEVLSPAAEHDAERRRALRRMKILATSLLVVAAVIFTVAFALQDRYPWLGYVRAAAEGAMVGALADWFAVTALFRHPLGLRIPHTAIIPTRKDEIGESLGEFVETNFLADDVVAGKLASIDIAGAIGGWLAEPENARRVVAEGSAAIVGLAGLLDDERMRDAIEAVVRTHLIAPEWGPPLGRLGEKVLASGGQREVVDLVLDRVDEWLAGHPDAFATLVSRRLPSWVPSFVDRMVDDRLHAEARRFLGDVRRDPEHRMRHAIDDALGQLADRLQHDPETIARLEGAKERAFDDPRIRELAASAWEAARNAAVDALSDPESELRSRA
;
A
#
# COMPACT_ATOMS: atom_id res chain seq x y z
N MET A 1 39.07 -14.60 -43.97
CA MET A 1 38.61 -14.83 -42.58
C MET A 1 39.61 -14.21 -41.63
N THR A 2 39.42 -12.94 -41.30
CA THR A 2 40.23 -12.18 -40.36
C THR A 2 39.69 -12.44 -38.95
N ARG A 3 40.45 -13.09 -38.07
CA ARG A 3 40.10 -13.25 -36.66
C ARG A 3 40.05 -11.86 -36.01
N ALA A 4 38.91 -11.51 -35.41
CA ALA A 4 38.81 -10.35 -34.54
C ALA A 4 39.78 -10.51 -33.35
N PRO A 5 40.41 -9.42 -32.88
CA PRO A 5 41.30 -9.47 -31.74
C PRO A 5 40.52 -9.92 -30.49
N GLU A 6 41.09 -10.89 -29.78
CA GLU A 6 40.57 -11.43 -28.53
C GLU A 6 40.68 -10.34 -27.45
N VAL A 7 39.62 -9.58 -27.25
CA VAL A 7 39.52 -8.61 -26.16
C VAL A 7 39.33 -9.41 -24.87
N LEU A 8 40.43 -9.68 -24.17
CA LEU A 8 40.39 -10.25 -22.82
C LEU A 8 39.59 -9.29 -21.93
N SER A 9 38.60 -9.82 -21.21
CA SER A 9 37.83 -9.00 -20.27
C SER A 9 38.76 -8.39 -19.21
N PRO A 10 38.47 -7.19 -18.67
CA PRO A 10 39.31 -6.55 -17.64
C PRO A 10 39.56 -7.44 -16.40
N ALA A 11 38.66 -8.40 -16.13
CA ALA A 11 38.86 -9.41 -15.10
C ALA A 11 39.98 -10.42 -15.43
N ALA A 12 40.12 -10.82 -16.70
CA ALA A 12 41.15 -11.75 -17.16
C ALA A 12 42.56 -11.13 -17.13
N GLU A 13 42.68 -9.83 -17.40
CA GLU A 13 43.94 -9.09 -17.32
C GLU A 13 44.44 -8.99 -15.87
N HIS A 14 43.57 -8.59 -14.93
CA HIS A 14 43.89 -8.52 -13.50
C HIS A 14 44.32 -9.89 -12.92
N ASP A 15 43.68 -10.96 -13.39
CA ASP A 15 44.03 -12.33 -12.98
C ASP A 15 45.41 -12.77 -13.47
N ALA A 16 45.78 -12.40 -14.69
CA ALA A 16 47.08 -12.72 -15.27
C ALA A 16 48.22 -12.00 -14.50
N GLU A 17 48.00 -10.74 -14.12
CA GLU A 17 48.94 -9.96 -13.32
C GLU A 17 49.14 -10.57 -11.93
N ARG A 18 48.04 -10.92 -11.23
CA ARG A 18 48.10 -11.58 -9.92
C ARG A 18 48.88 -12.90 -9.99
N ARG A 19 48.66 -13.73 -11.01
CA ARG A 19 49.41 -14.98 -11.21
C ARG A 19 50.90 -14.76 -11.47
N ARG A 20 51.26 -13.68 -12.17
CA ARG A 20 52.67 -13.30 -12.39
C ARG A 20 53.31 -12.84 -11.08
N ALA A 21 52.63 -11.99 -10.31
CA ALA A 21 53.08 -11.54 -9.00
C ALA A 21 53.29 -12.72 -8.02
N LEU A 22 52.32 -13.63 -7.94
CA LEU A 22 52.42 -14.84 -7.10
C LEU A 22 53.61 -15.72 -7.48
N ARG A 23 53.87 -15.92 -8.79
CA ARG A 23 55.04 -16.69 -9.25
C ARG A 23 56.35 -16.03 -8.86
N ARG A 24 56.48 -14.72 -9.06
CA ARG A 24 57.68 -13.96 -8.65
C ARG A 24 57.93 -14.08 -7.15
N MET A 25 56.88 -13.93 -6.34
CA MET A 25 56.99 -14.05 -4.89
C MET A 25 57.36 -15.47 -4.45
N LYS A 26 56.78 -16.51 -5.06
CA LYS A 26 57.17 -17.90 -4.81
C LYS A 26 58.64 -18.16 -5.17
N ILE A 27 59.10 -17.67 -6.32
CA ILE A 27 60.50 -17.82 -6.74
C ILE A 27 61.42 -17.12 -5.74
N LEU A 28 61.09 -15.89 -5.34
CA LEU A 28 61.85 -15.14 -4.35
C LEU A 28 61.91 -15.85 -2.99
N ALA A 29 60.76 -16.28 -2.45
CA ALA A 29 60.71 -17.00 -1.18
C ALA A 29 61.50 -18.31 -1.23
N THR A 30 61.39 -19.06 -2.34
CA THR A 30 62.13 -20.32 -2.53
C THR A 30 63.63 -20.06 -2.70
N SER A 31 64.04 -19.00 -3.41
CA SER A 31 65.45 -18.68 -3.57
C SER A 31 66.09 -18.23 -2.26
N LEU A 32 65.39 -17.42 -1.45
CA LEU A 32 65.82 -17.05 -0.10
C LEU A 32 65.97 -18.29 0.80
N LEU A 33 65.04 -19.24 0.75
CA LEU A 33 65.14 -20.49 1.49
C LEU A 33 66.35 -21.33 1.05
N VAL A 34 66.59 -21.44 -0.26
CA VAL A 34 67.76 -22.15 -0.80
C VAL A 34 69.05 -21.45 -0.38
N VAL A 35 69.11 -20.11 -0.43
CA VAL A 35 70.27 -19.35 0.03
C VAL A 35 70.53 -19.59 1.51
N ALA A 36 69.49 -19.56 2.35
CA ALA A 36 69.61 -19.88 3.78
C ALA A 36 70.13 -21.32 3.98
N ALA A 37 69.67 -22.29 3.19
CA ALA A 37 70.14 -23.67 3.26
C ALA A 37 71.61 -23.83 2.83
N VAL A 38 72.05 -23.10 1.80
CA VAL A 38 73.46 -23.07 1.38
C VAL A 38 74.33 -22.43 2.48
N ILE A 39 73.92 -21.29 3.03
CA ILE A 39 74.62 -20.62 4.14
C ILE A 39 74.72 -21.56 5.34
N PHE A 40 73.62 -22.23 5.71
CA PHE A 40 73.59 -23.22 6.79
C PHE A 40 74.59 -24.35 6.54
N THR A 41 74.59 -24.93 5.34
CA THR A 41 75.46 -26.07 4.99
C THR A 41 76.94 -25.69 5.02
N VAL A 42 77.29 -24.53 4.46
CA VAL A 42 78.67 -24.01 4.47
C VAL A 42 79.12 -23.67 5.89
N ALA A 43 78.28 -22.97 6.66
CA ALA A 43 78.59 -22.61 8.04
C ALA A 43 78.73 -23.87 8.92
N PHE A 44 77.87 -24.87 8.74
CA PHE A 44 77.94 -26.15 9.44
C PHE A 44 79.23 -26.92 9.13
N ALA A 45 79.68 -26.93 7.86
CA ALA A 45 80.90 -27.65 7.47
C ALA A 45 82.20 -26.95 7.91
N LEU A 46 82.21 -25.62 8.07
CA LEU A 46 83.40 -24.84 8.41
C LEU A 46 83.45 -24.38 9.87
N GLN A 47 82.41 -24.62 10.68
CA GLN A 47 82.34 -24.15 12.07
C GLN A 47 83.51 -24.63 12.95
N ASP A 48 84.03 -25.84 12.70
CA ASP A 48 85.15 -26.40 13.46
C ASP A 48 86.47 -25.66 13.19
N ARG A 49 86.59 -25.03 12.02
CA ARG A 49 87.77 -24.26 11.61
C ARG A 49 87.63 -22.77 11.95
N TYR A 50 86.42 -22.24 11.97
CA TYR A 50 86.13 -20.84 12.24
C TYR A 50 84.96 -20.70 13.23
N PRO A 51 85.22 -20.51 14.54
CA PRO A 51 84.20 -20.54 15.59
C PRO A 51 83.04 -19.53 15.41
N TRP A 52 83.29 -18.38 14.77
CA TRP A 52 82.26 -17.36 14.52
C TRP A 52 81.16 -17.82 13.55
N LEU A 53 81.44 -18.84 12.71
CA LEU A 53 80.43 -19.44 11.82
C LEU A 53 79.32 -20.15 12.58
N GLY A 54 79.50 -20.49 13.87
CA GLY A 54 78.45 -21.03 14.71
C GLY A 54 77.24 -20.08 14.86
N TYR A 55 77.48 -18.76 14.92
CA TYR A 55 76.41 -17.76 14.96
C TYR A 55 75.67 -17.67 13.63
N VAL A 56 76.40 -17.75 12.51
CA VAL A 56 75.82 -17.74 11.16
C VAL A 56 74.98 -18.99 10.93
N ARG A 57 75.45 -20.16 11.40
CA ARG A 57 74.70 -21.40 11.37
C ARG A 57 73.37 -21.27 12.11
N ALA A 58 73.39 -20.78 13.34
CA ALA A 58 72.18 -20.62 14.15
C ALA A 58 71.17 -19.64 13.51
N ALA A 59 71.65 -18.54 12.93
CA ALA A 59 70.80 -17.59 12.21
C ALA A 59 70.18 -18.22 10.95
N ALA A 60 70.97 -18.97 10.17
CA ALA A 60 70.48 -19.65 8.97
C ALA A 60 69.52 -20.80 9.30
N GLU A 61 69.78 -21.54 10.38
CA GLU A 61 68.88 -22.57 10.92
C GLU A 61 67.54 -21.97 11.33
N GLY A 62 67.55 -20.87 12.09
CA GLY A 62 66.35 -20.14 12.47
C GLY A 62 65.56 -19.63 11.27
N ALA A 63 66.25 -19.09 10.25
CA ALA A 63 65.61 -18.63 9.01
C ALA A 63 64.95 -19.79 8.22
N MET A 64 65.63 -20.94 8.12
CA MET A 64 65.08 -22.13 7.46
C MET A 64 63.85 -22.68 8.19
N VAL A 65 63.96 -22.88 9.51
CA VAL A 65 62.86 -23.43 10.32
C VAL A 65 61.67 -22.47 10.31
N GLY A 66 61.91 -21.17 10.44
CA GLY A 66 60.87 -20.14 10.36
C GLY A 66 60.14 -20.15 9.02
N ALA A 67 60.87 -20.21 7.91
CA ALA A 67 60.28 -20.28 6.57
C ALA A 67 59.45 -21.57 6.36
N LEU A 68 59.92 -22.71 6.86
CA LEU A 68 59.17 -23.98 6.80
C LEU A 68 57.91 -23.95 7.67
N ALA A 69 57.97 -23.32 8.84
CA ALA A 69 56.82 -23.18 9.74
C ALA A 69 55.73 -22.28 9.13
N ASP A 70 56.11 -21.14 8.54
CA ASP A 70 55.17 -20.26 7.86
C ASP A 70 54.51 -20.95 6.65
N TRP A 71 55.30 -21.66 5.84
CA TRP A 71 54.77 -22.48 4.75
C TRP A 71 53.77 -23.52 5.25
N PHE A 72 54.09 -24.20 6.36
CA PHE A 72 53.21 -25.19 6.97
C PHE A 72 51.91 -24.55 7.46
N ALA A 73 51.95 -23.40 8.13
CA ALA A 73 50.77 -22.72 8.66
C ALA A 73 49.79 -22.31 7.55
N VAL A 74 50.29 -21.65 6.51
CA VAL A 74 49.46 -21.25 5.36
C VAL A 74 48.92 -22.47 4.62
N THR A 75 49.76 -23.49 4.41
CA THR A 75 49.31 -24.71 3.73
C THR A 75 48.23 -25.42 4.57
N ALA A 76 48.45 -25.57 5.88
CA ALA A 76 47.51 -26.20 6.81
C ALA A 76 46.19 -25.43 6.95
N LEU A 77 46.13 -24.14 6.64
CA LEU A 77 44.87 -23.41 6.59
C LEU A 77 44.00 -23.88 5.41
N PHE A 78 44.60 -24.15 4.24
CA PHE A 78 43.88 -24.41 2.99
C PHE A 78 43.89 -25.87 2.52
N ARG A 79 44.90 -26.66 2.88
CA ARG A 79 45.18 -28.02 2.36
C ARG A 79 45.94 -28.87 3.37
N HIS A 80 46.08 -30.16 3.07
CA HIS A 80 46.97 -31.05 3.82
C HIS A 80 48.43 -30.86 3.37
N PRO A 81 49.36 -30.47 4.26
CA PRO A 81 50.77 -30.32 3.92
C PRO A 81 51.37 -31.66 3.48
N LEU A 82 52.16 -31.64 2.40
CA LEU A 82 52.74 -32.84 1.76
C LEU A 82 51.72 -33.93 1.34
N GLY A 83 50.42 -33.63 1.33
CA GLY A 83 49.36 -34.61 1.06
C GLY A 83 49.06 -35.56 2.24
N LEU A 84 49.68 -35.35 3.39
CA LEU A 84 49.48 -36.18 4.58
C LEU A 84 48.31 -35.64 5.42
N ARG A 85 47.36 -36.51 5.76
CA ARG A 85 46.18 -36.17 6.58
C ARG A 85 46.56 -36.04 8.05
N ILE A 86 47.28 -34.98 8.38
CA ILE A 86 47.62 -34.62 9.75
C ILE A 86 46.36 -34.06 10.43
N PRO A 87 45.99 -34.51 11.65
CA PRO A 87 44.85 -33.96 12.38
C PRO A 87 45.01 -32.44 12.58
N HIS A 88 43.91 -31.68 12.52
CA HIS A 88 43.88 -30.21 12.63
C HIS A 88 44.60 -29.44 11.50
N THR A 89 44.68 -30.00 10.29
CA THR A 89 45.08 -29.29 9.05
C THR A 89 43.91 -29.23 8.06
N ALA A 90 44.05 -28.45 6.99
CA ALA A 90 42.97 -28.06 6.07
C ALA A 90 41.78 -27.38 6.79
N ILE A 91 42.07 -26.46 7.73
CA ILE A 91 41.06 -25.85 8.62
C ILE A 91 39.89 -25.24 7.84
N ILE A 92 40.14 -24.44 6.79
CA ILE A 92 39.08 -23.79 6.01
C ILE A 92 38.20 -24.82 5.29
N PRO A 93 38.73 -25.76 4.49
CA PRO A 93 37.90 -26.80 3.88
C PRO A 93 37.09 -27.62 4.87
N THR A 94 37.66 -27.93 6.05
CA THR A 94 37.01 -28.78 7.05
C THR A 94 35.92 -28.03 7.84
N ARG A 95 36.07 -26.72 8.07
CA ARG A 95 35.09 -25.88 8.80
C ARG A 95 34.33 -24.92 7.90
N LYS A 96 34.28 -25.18 6.59
CA LYS A 96 33.65 -24.29 5.60
C LYS A 96 32.19 -23.98 5.94
N ASP A 97 31.46 -24.94 6.50
CA ASP A 97 30.04 -24.82 6.76
C ASP A 97 29.81 -23.94 8.00
N GLU A 98 30.58 -24.14 9.08
CA GLU A 98 30.59 -23.24 10.26
C GLU A 98 30.96 -21.80 9.88
N ILE A 99 31.98 -21.63 9.04
CA ILE A 99 32.40 -20.30 8.55
C ILE A 99 31.29 -19.68 7.69
N GLY A 100 30.64 -20.48 6.83
CA GLY A 100 29.54 -20.03 6.00
C GLY A 100 28.32 -19.58 6.81
N GLU A 101 27.97 -20.31 7.86
CA GLU A 101 26.88 -19.97 8.78
C GLU A 101 27.17 -18.65 9.51
N SER A 102 28.35 -18.50 10.11
CA SER A 102 28.74 -17.25 10.79
C SER A 102 28.81 -16.05 9.84
N LEU A 103 29.28 -16.24 8.61
CA LEU A 103 29.30 -15.18 7.60
C LEU A 103 27.88 -14.83 7.11
N GLY A 104 27.01 -15.84 6.99
CA GLY A 104 25.60 -15.66 6.67
C GLY A 104 24.89 -14.83 7.73
N GLU A 105 25.00 -15.22 9.01
CA GLU A 105 24.43 -14.50 10.15
C GLU A 105 24.96 -13.06 10.23
N PHE A 106 26.25 -12.85 9.96
CA PHE A 106 26.81 -11.51 9.89
C PHE A 106 26.19 -10.66 8.78
N VAL A 107 26.05 -11.21 7.57
CA VAL A 107 25.43 -10.49 6.45
C VAL A 107 23.95 -10.23 6.72
N GLU A 108 23.25 -11.21 7.29
CA GLU A 108 21.86 -11.09 7.69
C GLU A 108 21.68 -9.94 8.69
N THR A 109 22.44 -9.96 9.77
CA THR A 109 22.31 -9.00 10.88
C THR A 109 22.79 -7.60 10.52
N ASN A 110 23.83 -7.46 9.69
CA ASN A 110 24.45 -6.15 9.43
C ASN A 110 23.96 -5.50 8.12
N PHE A 111 23.51 -6.29 7.14
CA PHE A 111 23.15 -5.79 5.81
C PHE A 111 21.72 -6.10 5.38
N LEU A 112 21.10 -7.17 5.91
CA LEU A 112 19.73 -7.56 5.58
C LEU A 112 18.74 -7.34 6.73
N ALA A 113 19.15 -6.69 7.81
CA ALA A 113 18.25 -6.33 8.90
C ALA A 113 17.10 -5.46 8.37
N ASP A 114 15.87 -5.76 8.82
CA ASP A 114 14.63 -5.15 8.31
C ASP A 114 14.68 -3.62 8.32
N ASP A 115 15.28 -3.02 9.35
CA ASP A 115 15.45 -1.58 9.51
C ASP A 115 16.46 -0.98 8.52
N VAL A 116 17.58 -1.68 8.27
CA VAL A 116 18.59 -1.28 7.27
C VAL A 116 18.02 -1.37 5.86
N VAL A 117 17.31 -2.46 5.55
CA VAL A 117 16.68 -2.67 4.24
C VAL A 117 15.55 -1.67 4.02
N ALA A 118 14.64 -1.50 4.99
CA ALA A 118 13.55 -0.53 4.90
C ALA A 118 14.07 0.90 4.78
N GLY A 119 15.10 1.28 5.54
CA GLY A 119 15.74 2.59 5.43
C GLY A 119 16.38 2.82 4.05
N LYS A 120 17.05 1.80 3.50
CA LYS A 120 17.62 1.88 2.14
C LYS A 120 16.52 1.97 1.08
N LEU A 121 15.45 1.19 1.20
CA LEU A 121 14.33 1.20 0.25
C LEU A 121 13.61 2.55 0.29
N ALA A 122 13.40 3.12 1.48
CA ALA A 122 12.82 4.45 1.65
C ALA A 122 13.70 5.58 1.07
N SER A 123 15.02 5.36 0.99
CA SER A 123 15.94 6.32 0.36
C SER A 123 15.93 6.28 -1.17
N ILE A 124 15.33 5.25 -1.77
CA ILE A 124 15.18 5.11 -3.21
C ILE A 124 13.78 5.59 -3.60
N ASP A 125 13.71 6.64 -4.42
CA ASP A 125 12.45 7.16 -4.93
C ASP A 125 11.90 6.29 -6.08
N ILE A 126 11.49 5.06 -5.75
CA ILE A 126 10.92 4.12 -6.73
C ILE A 126 9.60 4.67 -7.26
N ALA A 127 8.80 5.28 -6.39
CA ALA A 127 7.51 5.86 -6.76
C ALA A 127 7.66 7.04 -7.73
N GLY A 128 8.61 7.95 -7.48
CA GLY A 128 8.91 9.06 -8.37
C GLY A 128 9.61 8.64 -9.66
N ALA A 129 10.45 7.59 -9.63
CA ALA A 129 11.02 7.02 -10.85
C ALA A 129 9.95 6.41 -11.76
N ILE A 130 9.01 5.63 -11.18
CA ILE A 130 7.86 5.08 -11.90
C ILE A 130 6.93 6.21 -12.37
N GLY A 131 6.65 7.19 -11.52
CA GLY A 131 5.82 8.35 -11.85
C GLY A 131 6.42 9.19 -12.98
N GLY A 132 7.73 9.43 -12.97
CA GLY A 132 8.44 10.12 -14.04
C GLY A 132 8.46 9.32 -15.33
N TRP A 133 8.61 8.00 -15.25
CA TRP A 133 8.53 7.12 -16.42
C TRP A 133 7.12 7.07 -17.01
N LEU A 134 6.08 7.04 -16.17
CA LEU A 134 4.66 7.09 -16.56
C LEU A 134 4.20 8.46 -17.02
N ALA A 135 4.88 9.55 -16.62
CA ALA A 135 4.58 10.90 -17.10
C ALA A 135 4.89 11.07 -18.60
N GLU A 136 5.66 10.15 -19.18
CA GLU A 136 5.93 10.13 -20.62
C GLU A 136 4.76 9.47 -21.38
N PRO A 137 4.11 10.19 -22.32
CA PRO A 137 2.87 9.73 -22.96
C PRO A 137 3.02 8.41 -23.72
N GLU A 138 4.22 8.06 -24.18
CA GLU A 138 4.49 6.81 -24.88
C GLU A 138 4.52 5.61 -23.92
N ASN A 139 5.12 5.77 -22.74
CA ASN A 139 5.17 4.75 -21.70
C ASN A 139 3.80 4.54 -21.05
N ALA A 140 3.07 5.63 -20.77
CA ALA A 140 1.69 5.55 -20.29
C ALA A 140 0.81 4.76 -21.25
N ARG A 141 0.86 5.10 -22.55
CA ARG A 141 0.12 4.36 -23.60
C ARG A 141 0.54 2.90 -23.68
N ARG A 142 1.82 2.59 -23.49
CA ARG A 142 2.33 1.21 -23.53
C ARG A 142 1.89 0.39 -22.31
N VAL A 143 1.88 0.98 -21.12
CA VAL A 143 1.34 0.36 -19.90
C VAL A 143 -0.16 0.15 -20.01
N VAL A 144 -0.87 1.11 -20.59
CA VAL A 144 -2.31 0.98 -20.84
C VAL A 144 -2.58 -0.03 -21.96
N ALA A 145 -1.75 -0.14 -23.00
CA ALA A 145 -1.97 -1.08 -24.11
C ALA A 145 -1.58 -2.52 -23.75
N GLU A 146 -0.47 -2.73 -23.04
CA GLU A 146 0.07 -4.05 -22.70
C GLU A 146 -0.40 -4.51 -21.30
N GLY A 147 -0.57 -3.59 -20.36
CA GLY A 147 -0.96 -3.88 -18.98
C GLY A 147 -2.46 -3.94 -18.72
N SER A 148 -3.29 -3.31 -19.57
CA SER A 148 -4.76 -3.37 -19.42
C SER A 148 -5.27 -4.80 -19.55
N ALA A 149 -4.75 -5.62 -20.47
CA ALA A 149 -5.18 -7.01 -20.61
C ALA A 149 -4.84 -7.85 -19.36
N ALA A 150 -3.69 -7.60 -18.72
CA ALA A 150 -3.29 -8.29 -17.49
C ALA A 150 -4.08 -7.80 -16.26
N ILE A 151 -4.34 -6.49 -16.16
CA ILE A 151 -5.15 -5.89 -15.09
C ILE A 151 -6.62 -6.28 -15.24
N VAL A 152 -7.16 -6.31 -16.46
CA VAL A 152 -8.52 -6.81 -16.76
C VAL A 152 -8.61 -8.31 -16.50
N GLY A 153 -7.56 -9.08 -16.85
CA GLY A 153 -7.47 -10.50 -16.51
C GLY A 153 -7.45 -10.75 -15.01
N LEU A 154 -6.67 -9.97 -14.25
CA LEU A 154 -6.63 -10.03 -12.79
C LEU A 154 -7.94 -9.54 -12.16
N ALA A 155 -8.55 -8.46 -12.66
CA ALA A 155 -9.85 -7.95 -12.21
C ALA A 155 -11.00 -8.92 -12.53
N GLY A 156 -10.89 -9.70 -13.61
CA GLY A 156 -11.79 -10.81 -13.92
C GLY A 156 -11.59 -12.04 -13.03
N LEU A 157 -10.41 -12.18 -12.39
CA LEU A 157 -10.07 -13.27 -11.47
C LEU A 157 -10.26 -12.90 -9.98
N LEU A 158 -10.47 -11.63 -9.67
CA LEU A 158 -10.84 -11.21 -8.31
C LEU A 158 -12.30 -11.60 -8.07
N ASP A 159 -12.52 -12.62 -7.25
CA ASP A 159 -13.84 -13.09 -6.84
C ASP A 159 -14.73 -11.93 -6.41
N ASP A 160 -15.93 -11.85 -7.01
CA ASP A 160 -16.94 -10.83 -6.73
C ASP A 160 -17.24 -10.75 -5.22
N GLU A 161 -17.18 -11.88 -4.50
CA GLU A 161 -17.44 -11.96 -3.06
C GLU A 161 -16.37 -11.26 -2.22
N ARG A 162 -15.08 -11.44 -2.54
CA ARG A 162 -13.99 -10.81 -1.78
C ARG A 162 -13.95 -9.30 -2.01
N MET A 163 -14.31 -8.85 -3.21
CA MET A 163 -14.40 -7.43 -3.51
C MET A 163 -15.60 -6.79 -2.83
N ARG A 164 -16.75 -7.49 -2.82
CA ARG A 164 -17.95 -7.08 -2.06
C ARG A 164 -17.63 -6.95 -0.58
N ASP A 165 -16.94 -7.91 0.02
CA ASP A 165 -16.53 -7.87 1.42
C ASP A 165 -15.57 -6.70 1.71
N ALA A 166 -14.60 -6.46 0.82
CA ALA A 166 -13.66 -5.35 0.96
C ALA A 166 -14.37 -3.98 0.85
N ILE A 167 -15.31 -3.83 -0.07
CA ILE A 167 -16.11 -2.61 -0.24
C ILE A 167 -17.05 -2.43 0.95
N GLU A 168 -17.72 -3.49 1.41
CA GLU A 168 -18.55 -3.44 2.61
C GLU A 168 -17.71 -3.01 3.82
N ALA A 169 -16.49 -3.53 3.96
CA ALA A 169 -15.59 -3.12 5.04
C ALA A 169 -15.21 -1.63 4.94
N VAL A 170 -14.93 -1.12 3.74
CA VAL A 170 -14.64 0.32 3.53
C VAL A 170 -15.86 1.18 3.86
N VAL A 171 -17.04 0.83 3.34
CA VAL A 171 -18.31 1.52 3.60
C VAL A 171 -18.63 1.49 5.09
N ARG A 172 -18.50 0.34 5.74
CA ARG A 172 -18.75 0.22 7.17
C ARG A 172 -17.79 1.07 7.99
N THR A 173 -16.50 1.10 7.63
CA THR A 173 -15.47 1.84 8.36
C THR A 173 -15.57 3.36 8.15
N HIS A 174 -15.86 3.81 6.93
CA HIS A 174 -15.78 5.24 6.58
C HIS A 174 -17.14 5.93 6.47
N LEU A 175 -18.22 5.19 6.23
CA LEU A 175 -19.57 5.74 6.11
C LEU A 175 -20.46 5.36 7.30
N ILE A 176 -20.42 4.12 7.79
CA ILE A 176 -21.34 3.69 8.87
C ILE A 176 -20.75 3.95 10.26
N ALA A 177 -19.47 3.69 10.51
CA ALA A 177 -18.87 3.83 11.82
C ALA A 177 -18.78 5.29 12.32
N PRO A 178 -18.49 6.30 11.47
CA PRO A 178 -18.49 7.69 11.92
C PRO A 178 -19.90 8.16 12.31
N GLU A 179 -19.97 8.99 13.35
CA GLU A 179 -21.20 9.66 13.78
C GLU A 179 -21.59 10.76 12.78
N TRP A 180 -22.85 10.77 12.34
CA TRP A 180 -23.36 11.69 11.33
C TRP A 180 -24.01 12.94 11.92
N GLY A 181 -24.52 12.85 13.15
CA GLY A 181 -25.26 13.93 13.82
C GLY A 181 -24.58 15.29 13.73
N PRO A 182 -23.44 15.52 14.41
CA PRO A 182 -22.84 16.85 14.47
C PRO A 182 -22.38 17.41 13.11
N PRO A 183 -21.78 16.61 12.19
CA PRO A 183 -21.50 17.07 10.83
C PRO A 183 -22.74 17.51 10.06
N LEU A 184 -23.83 16.75 10.11
CA LEU A 184 -25.08 17.09 9.41
C LEU A 184 -25.75 18.32 10.03
N GLY A 185 -25.72 18.45 11.36
CA GLY A 185 -26.23 19.64 12.05
C GLY A 185 -25.49 20.91 11.62
N ARG A 186 -24.14 20.87 11.55
CA ARG A 186 -23.32 22.00 11.06
C ARG A 186 -23.59 22.36 9.60
N LEU A 187 -23.81 21.35 8.76
CA LEU A 187 -24.17 21.58 7.36
C LEU A 187 -25.57 22.19 7.25
N GLY A 188 -26.54 21.67 8.00
CA GLY A 188 -27.88 22.22 8.08
C GLY A 188 -27.89 23.67 8.53
N GLU A 189 -27.16 24.01 9.59
CA GLU A 189 -27.02 25.39 10.08
C GLU A 189 -26.44 26.33 9.00
N LYS A 190 -25.41 25.89 8.26
CA LYS A 190 -24.83 26.67 7.17
C LYS A 190 -25.81 26.90 6.01
N VAL A 191 -26.57 25.88 5.64
CA VAL A 191 -27.60 25.97 4.60
C VAL A 191 -28.74 26.88 5.03
N LEU A 192 -29.15 26.81 6.30
CA LEU A 192 -30.16 27.68 6.88
C LEU A 192 -29.71 29.14 6.93
N ALA A 193 -28.45 29.39 7.30
CA ALA A 193 -27.86 30.72 7.35
C ALA A 193 -27.75 31.37 5.95
N SER A 194 -27.55 30.58 4.89
CA SER A 194 -27.54 31.07 3.51
C SER A 194 -28.93 31.19 2.88
N GLY A 195 -29.98 30.72 3.55
CA GLY A 195 -31.35 30.71 3.03
C GLY A 195 -31.62 29.62 1.99
N GLY A 196 -30.72 28.64 1.83
CA GLY A 196 -30.83 27.58 0.82
C GLY A 196 -32.02 26.64 1.03
N GLN A 197 -32.59 26.57 2.24
CA GLN A 197 -33.78 25.80 2.53
C GLN A 197 -35.03 26.32 1.82
N ARG A 198 -35.06 27.60 1.44
CA ARG A 198 -36.26 28.24 0.87
C ARG A 198 -36.70 27.58 -0.44
N GLU A 199 -35.76 27.30 -1.33
CA GLU A 199 -36.03 26.61 -2.61
C GLU A 199 -36.55 25.18 -2.39
N VAL A 200 -36.01 24.48 -1.38
CA VAL A 200 -36.45 23.13 -1.03
C VAL A 200 -37.86 23.16 -0.46
N VAL A 201 -38.16 24.12 0.43
CA VAL A 201 -39.49 24.33 0.99
C VAL A 201 -40.49 24.64 -0.12
N ASP A 202 -40.13 25.50 -1.08
CA ASP A 202 -40.98 25.81 -2.23
C ASP A 202 -41.30 24.56 -3.06
N LEU A 203 -40.28 23.75 -3.39
CA LEU A 203 -40.47 22.50 -4.13
C LEU A 203 -41.40 21.53 -3.37
N VAL A 204 -41.25 21.42 -2.06
CA VAL A 204 -42.10 20.56 -1.22
C VAL A 204 -43.53 21.10 -1.20
N LEU A 205 -43.73 22.39 -0.99
CA LEU A 205 -45.06 23.01 -0.98
C LEU A 205 -45.77 22.86 -2.33
N ASP A 206 -45.04 23.00 -3.43
CA ASP A 206 -45.53 22.77 -4.79
C ASP A 206 -45.98 21.32 -4.97
N ARG A 207 -45.14 20.36 -4.57
CA ARG A 207 -45.44 18.93 -4.68
C ARG A 207 -46.65 18.52 -3.83
N VAL A 208 -46.78 19.11 -2.64
CA VAL A 208 -47.94 18.87 -1.76
C VAL A 208 -49.22 19.45 -2.38
N ASP A 209 -49.17 20.63 -3.00
CA ASP A 209 -50.35 21.20 -3.68
C ASP A 209 -50.76 20.36 -4.88
N GLU A 210 -49.82 19.91 -5.71
CA GLU A 210 -50.10 18.99 -6.82
C GLU A 210 -50.73 17.69 -6.33
N TRP A 211 -50.19 17.12 -5.26
CA TRP A 211 -50.71 15.88 -4.70
C TRP A 211 -52.13 16.07 -4.17
N LEU A 212 -52.39 17.16 -3.43
CA LEU A 212 -53.73 17.52 -2.96
C LEU A 212 -54.68 17.76 -4.15
N ALA A 213 -54.20 18.38 -5.23
CA ALA A 213 -55.00 18.62 -6.42
C ALA A 213 -55.42 17.33 -7.14
N GLY A 214 -54.50 16.37 -7.23
CA GLY A 214 -54.73 15.10 -7.94
C GLY A 214 -55.44 14.03 -7.10
N HIS A 215 -55.48 14.16 -5.77
CA HIS A 215 -55.96 13.09 -4.88
C HIS A 215 -56.91 13.59 -3.77
N PRO A 216 -58.05 14.23 -4.10
CA PRO A 216 -59.01 14.69 -3.11
C PRO A 216 -59.55 13.55 -2.23
N ASP A 217 -59.84 12.38 -2.82
CA ASP A 217 -60.38 11.21 -2.11
C ASP A 217 -59.37 10.60 -1.12
N ALA A 218 -58.07 10.67 -1.44
CA ALA A 218 -57.01 10.17 -0.56
C ALA A 218 -56.87 11.06 0.68
N PHE A 219 -57.04 12.37 0.52
CA PHE A 219 -57.06 13.31 1.64
C PHE A 219 -58.24 13.04 2.58
N ALA A 220 -59.45 12.89 2.03
CA ALA A 220 -60.65 12.53 2.80
C ALA A 220 -60.46 11.22 3.59
N THR A 221 -59.85 10.21 2.97
CA THR A 221 -59.54 8.93 3.63
C THR A 221 -58.53 9.07 4.78
N LEU A 222 -57.54 9.97 4.66
CA LEU A 222 -56.54 10.20 5.72
C LEU A 222 -57.14 10.94 6.92
N VAL A 223 -58.02 11.91 6.68
CA VAL A 223 -58.69 12.68 7.73
C VAL A 223 -59.71 11.81 8.47
N SER A 224 -60.58 11.10 7.74
CA SER A 224 -61.58 10.19 8.32
C SER A 224 -60.96 9.10 9.19
N ARG A 225 -59.81 8.53 8.81
CA ARG A 225 -59.09 7.53 9.63
C ARG A 225 -58.59 8.05 10.98
N ARG A 226 -58.43 9.36 11.13
CA ARG A 226 -57.98 10.00 12.38
C ARG A 226 -59.14 10.58 13.19
N LEU A 227 -60.35 10.59 12.66
CA LEU A 227 -61.52 11.04 13.39
C LEU A 227 -61.99 9.96 14.38
N PRO A 228 -62.26 10.33 15.64
CA PRO A 228 -62.85 9.41 16.59
C PRO A 228 -64.21 8.88 16.13
N SER A 229 -64.55 7.65 16.52
CA SER A 229 -65.81 7.00 16.15
C SER A 229 -67.09 7.69 16.64
N TRP A 230 -66.97 8.68 17.54
CA TRP A 230 -68.10 9.47 18.04
C TRP A 230 -68.49 10.65 17.14
N VAL A 231 -67.71 10.93 16.08
CA VAL A 231 -68.00 12.02 15.13
C VAL A 231 -69.15 11.61 14.20
N PRO A 232 -70.24 12.40 14.08
CA PRO A 232 -71.38 12.07 13.22
C PRO A 232 -71.03 12.03 11.72
N SER A 233 -71.60 11.09 10.97
CA SER A 233 -71.30 10.85 9.54
C SER A 233 -71.69 11.99 8.57
N PHE A 234 -72.49 12.97 9.01
CA PHE A 234 -72.76 14.18 8.24
C PHE A 234 -71.65 15.24 8.39
N VAL A 235 -70.89 15.17 9.49
CA VAL A 235 -69.71 15.99 9.72
C VAL A 235 -68.58 15.48 8.84
N ASP A 236 -68.40 14.17 8.68
CA ASP A 236 -67.44 13.55 7.74
C ASP A 236 -67.51 14.18 6.33
N ARG A 237 -68.69 14.20 5.71
CA ARG A 237 -68.85 14.73 4.34
C ARG A 237 -68.69 16.26 4.23
N MET A 238 -69.04 17.00 5.28
CA MET A 238 -68.87 18.46 5.32
C MET A 238 -67.42 18.85 5.65
N VAL A 239 -66.72 18.00 6.38
CA VAL A 239 -65.30 18.07 6.72
C VAL A 239 -64.46 17.74 5.48
N ASP A 240 -64.84 16.76 4.67
CA ASP A 240 -64.05 16.35 3.49
C ASP A 240 -63.90 17.47 2.44
N ASP A 241 -65.00 18.02 1.91
CA ASP A 241 -64.91 19.03 0.85
C ASP A 241 -64.41 20.39 1.37
N ARG A 242 -64.84 20.79 2.57
CA ARG A 242 -64.50 22.10 3.14
C ARG A 242 -63.10 22.13 3.75
N LEU A 243 -62.65 21.08 4.45
CA LEU A 243 -61.25 21.05 4.90
C LEU A 243 -60.31 20.85 3.74
N HIS A 244 -60.66 20.08 2.71
CA HIS A 244 -59.79 19.97 1.55
C HIS A 244 -59.61 21.34 0.89
N ALA A 245 -60.71 22.07 0.65
CA ALA A 245 -60.66 23.42 0.12
C ALA A 245 -59.87 24.39 1.02
N GLU A 246 -60.06 24.33 2.34
CA GLU A 246 -59.35 25.19 3.29
C GLU A 246 -57.86 24.82 3.40
N ALA A 247 -57.51 23.54 3.35
CA ALA A 247 -56.12 23.06 3.34
C ALA A 247 -55.38 23.52 2.09
N ARG A 248 -56.03 23.43 0.93
CA ARG A 248 -55.48 23.95 -0.33
C ARG A 248 -55.38 25.47 -0.33
N ARG A 249 -56.36 26.18 0.22
CA ARG A 249 -56.31 27.63 0.39
C ARG A 249 -55.14 28.05 1.27
N PHE A 250 -55.03 27.45 2.46
CA PHE A 250 -53.93 27.69 3.39
C PHE A 250 -52.57 27.39 2.75
N LEU A 251 -52.44 26.28 2.04
CA LEU A 251 -51.21 25.94 1.33
C LEU A 251 -50.88 26.95 0.23
N GLY A 252 -51.89 27.43 -0.51
CA GLY A 252 -51.73 28.50 -1.48
C GLY A 252 -51.30 29.82 -0.85
N ASP A 253 -51.81 30.15 0.34
CA ASP A 253 -51.43 31.35 1.08
C ASP A 253 -49.98 31.25 1.58
N VAL A 254 -49.56 30.08 2.08
CA VAL A 254 -48.17 29.80 2.45
C VAL A 254 -47.24 29.90 1.23
N ARG A 255 -47.64 29.37 0.08
CA ARG A 255 -46.82 29.43 -1.15
C ARG A 255 -46.60 30.86 -1.64
N ARG A 256 -47.66 31.69 -1.65
CA ARG A 256 -47.63 33.05 -2.20
C ARG A 256 -46.95 34.08 -1.29
N ASP A 257 -46.96 33.87 0.02
CA ASP A 257 -46.37 34.78 0.99
C ASP A 257 -45.05 34.21 1.55
N PRO A 258 -43.88 34.74 1.14
CA PRO A 258 -42.59 34.32 1.67
C PRO A 258 -42.44 34.58 3.17
N GLU A 259 -43.15 35.57 3.72
CA GLU A 259 -43.12 35.94 5.14
C GLU A 259 -44.22 35.27 5.96
N HIS A 260 -44.89 34.26 5.38
CA HIS A 260 -45.97 33.55 6.04
C HIS A 260 -45.49 32.89 7.34
N ARG A 261 -46.28 32.99 8.42
CA ARG A 261 -45.94 32.43 9.75
C ARG A 261 -45.52 30.95 9.71
N MET A 262 -46.13 30.17 8.83
CA MET A 262 -45.77 28.75 8.67
C MET A 262 -44.37 28.55 8.11
N ARG A 263 -43.89 29.41 7.20
CA ARG A 263 -42.53 29.34 6.67
C ARG A 263 -41.51 29.63 7.75
N HIS A 264 -41.73 30.70 8.53
CA HIS A 264 -40.94 31.01 9.71
C HIS A 264 -40.92 29.86 10.73
N ALA A 265 -42.07 29.21 10.98
CA ALA A 265 -42.14 28.06 11.87
C ALA A 265 -41.36 26.83 11.33
N ILE A 266 -41.31 26.64 10.01
CA ILE A 266 -40.50 25.59 9.37
C ILE A 266 -39.01 25.93 9.52
N ASP A 267 -38.61 27.18 9.25
CA ASP A 267 -37.23 27.64 9.42
C ASP A 267 -36.76 27.48 10.88
N ASP A 268 -37.58 27.88 11.85
CA ASP A 268 -37.29 27.71 13.28
C ASP A 268 -37.18 26.22 13.66
N ALA A 269 -38.06 25.37 13.14
CA ALA A 269 -38.03 23.93 13.41
C ALA A 269 -36.78 23.27 12.80
N LEU A 270 -36.38 23.66 11.59
CA LEU A 270 -35.16 23.20 10.95
C LEU A 270 -33.92 23.68 11.69
N GLY A 271 -33.91 24.93 12.17
CA GLY A 271 -32.85 25.48 13.01
C GLY A 271 -32.69 24.72 14.33
N GLN A 272 -33.80 24.46 15.03
CA GLN A 272 -33.78 23.65 16.25
C GLN A 272 -33.33 22.21 15.99
N LEU A 273 -33.71 21.61 14.86
CA LEU A 273 -33.26 20.28 14.49
C LEU A 273 -31.76 20.27 14.21
N ALA A 274 -31.25 21.26 13.48
CA ALA A 274 -29.83 21.40 13.19
C ALA A 274 -29.01 21.58 14.47
N ASP A 275 -29.48 22.39 15.42
CA ASP A 275 -28.85 22.55 16.74
C ASP A 275 -28.87 21.26 17.56
N ARG A 276 -30.02 20.58 17.66
CA ARG A 276 -30.15 19.30 18.38
C ARG A 276 -29.26 18.22 17.78
N LEU A 277 -29.11 18.16 16.46
CA LEU A 277 -28.20 17.22 15.80
C LEU A 277 -26.72 17.48 16.14
N GLN A 278 -26.37 18.69 16.61
CA GLN A 278 -25.01 19.00 17.06
C GLN A 278 -24.80 18.75 18.54
N HIS A 279 -25.80 19.04 19.38
CA HIS A 279 -25.61 19.17 20.83
C HIS A 279 -26.45 18.22 21.68
N ASP A 280 -27.52 17.62 21.14
CA ASP A 280 -28.43 16.75 21.90
C ASP A 280 -28.14 15.26 21.64
N PRO A 281 -27.62 14.52 22.64
CA PRO A 281 -27.28 13.10 22.48
C PRO A 281 -28.47 12.22 22.11
N GLU A 282 -29.69 12.54 22.56
CA GLU A 282 -30.87 11.73 22.25
C GLU A 282 -31.24 11.83 20.77
N THR A 283 -31.25 13.05 20.22
CA THR A 283 -31.53 13.29 18.80
C THR A 283 -30.44 12.69 17.91
N ILE A 284 -29.17 12.81 18.30
CA ILE A 284 -28.05 12.15 17.61
C ILE A 284 -28.26 10.64 17.59
N ALA A 285 -28.51 10.01 18.74
CA ALA A 285 -28.75 8.56 18.82
C ALA A 285 -29.94 8.09 17.97
N ARG A 286 -31.02 8.89 17.87
CA ARG A 286 -32.15 8.57 16.98
C ARG A 286 -31.77 8.60 15.51
N LEU A 287 -30.95 9.56 15.09
CA LEU A 287 -30.42 9.62 13.72
C LEU A 287 -29.51 8.42 13.45
N GLU A 288 -28.57 8.14 14.35
CA GLU A 288 -27.64 7.01 14.20
C GLU A 288 -28.39 5.68 14.11
N GLY A 289 -29.42 5.47 14.95
CA GLY A 289 -30.27 4.29 14.86
C GLY A 289 -31.15 4.23 13.62
N ALA A 290 -31.49 5.37 13.00
CA ALA A 290 -32.16 5.40 11.70
C ALA A 290 -31.19 5.08 10.56
N LYS A 291 -29.96 5.58 10.63
CA LYS A 291 -28.86 5.29 9.72
C LYS A 291 -28.58 3.78 9.66
N GLU A 292 -28.35 3.16 10.81
CA GLU A 292 -28.09 1.72 10.89
C GLU A 292 -29.22 0.89 10.26
N ARG A 293 -30.47 1.19 10.60
CA ARG A 293 -31.64 0.51 10.01
C ARG A 293 -31.74 0.67 8.49
N ALA A 294 -31.36 1.83 7.95
CA ALA A 294 -31.35 2.05 6.51
C ALA A 294 -30.27 1.19 5.82
N PHE A 295 -29.06 1.13 6.38
CA PHE A 295 -27.98 0.29 5.83
C PHE A 295 -28.21 -1.22 6.02
N ASP A 296 -29.02 -1.60 7.01
CA ASP A 296 -29.43 -2.97 7.23
C ASP A 296 -30.66 -3.39 6.41
N ASP A 297 -31.32 -2.46 5.69
CA ASP A 297 -32.45 -2.80 4.82
C ASP A 297 -31.95 -3.66 3.63
N PRO A 298 -32.48 -4.88 3.43
CA PRO A 298 -32.09 -5.76 2.34
C PRO A 298 -32.19 -5.10 0.96
N ARG A 299 -33.16 -4.17 0.76
CA ARG A 299 -33.35 -3.46 -0.51
C ARG A 299 -32.20 -2.49 -0.80
N ILE A 300 -31.65 -1.83 0.22
CA ILE A 300 -30.51 -0.94 0.05
C ILE A 300 -29.26 -1.75 -0.27
N ARG A 301 -29.07 -2.91 0.36
CA ARG A 301 -27.96 -3.82 0.05
C ARG A 301 -28.04 -4.35 -1.38
N GLU A 302 -29.24 -4.71 -1.85
CA GLU A 302 -29.47 -5.14 -3.24
C GLU A 302 -29.22 -4.03 -4.26
N LEU A 303 -29.64 -2.79 -3.95
CA LEU A 303 -29.35 -1.62 -4.79
C LEU A 303 -27.84 -1.35 -4.86
N ALA A 304 -27.12 -1.46 -3.74
CA ALA A 304 -25.67 -1.30 -3.71
C ALA A 304 -24.96 -2.38 -4.55
N ALA A 305 -25.41 -3.64 -4.43
CA ALA A 305 -24.88 -4.75 -5.21
C ALA A 305 -25.11 -4.57 -6.73
N SER A 306 -26.32 -4.17 -7.13
CA SER A 306 -26.62 -3.91 -8.55
C SER A 306 -25.89 -2.69 -9.11
N ALA A 307 -25.72 -1.63 -8.32
CA ALA A 307 -24.90 -0.47 -8.70
C ALA A 307 -23.42 -0.85 -8.89
N TRP A 308 -22.89 -1.74 -8.04
CA TRP A 308 -21.54 -2.28 -8.18
C TRP A 308 -21.38 -3.10 -9.47
N GLU A 309 -22.32 -4.00 -9.75
CA GLU A 309 -22.30 -4.80 -10.98
C GLU A 309 -22.36 -3.91 -12.22
N ALA A 310 -23.20 -2.89 -12.21
CA ALA A 310 -23.28 -1.91 -13.30
C ALA A 310 -21.95 -1.14 -13.48
N ALA A 311 -21.34 -0.68 -12.38
CA ALA A 311 -20.06 0.02 -12.42
C ALA A 311 -18.91 -0.88 -12.90
N ARG A 312 -18.88 -2.14 -12.45
CA ARG A 312 -17.92 -3.15 -12.90
C ARG A 312 -18.06 -3.40 -14.40
N ASN A 313 -19.28 -3.64 -14.88
CA ASN A 313 -19.53 -3.90 -16.29
C ASN A 313 -19.12 -2.69 -17.13
N ALA A 314 -19.48 -1.48 -16.71
CA ALA A 314 -19.06 -0.25 -17.39
C ALA A 314 -17.53 -0.09 -17.44
N ALA A 315 -16.81 -0.45 -16.37
CA ALA A 315 -15.35 -0.41 -16.33
C ALA A 315 -14.71 -1.47 -17.24
N VAL A 316 -15.24 -2.69 -17.24
CA VAL A 316 -14.78 -3.78 -18.12
C VAL A 316 -15.04 -3.44 -19.59
N ASP A 317 -16.23 -2.91 -19.91
CA ASP A 317 -16.60 -2.48 -21.25
C ASP A 317 -15.67 -1.36 -21.74
N ALA A 318 -15.44 -0.34 -20.90
CA ALA A 318 -14.54 0.77 -21.21
C ALA A 318 -13.08 0.35 -21.45
N LEU A 319 -12.61 -0.71 -20.76
CA LEU A 319 -11.27 -1.26 -20.92
C LEU A 319 -11.17 -2.21 -22.13
N SER A 320 -12.27 -2.86 -22.50
CA SER A 320 -12.32 -3.82 -23.61
C SER A 320 -12.50 -3.15 -24.98
N ASP A 321 -13.03 -1.92 -25.02
CA ASP A 321 -13.22 -1.17 -26.27
C ASP A 321 -11.94 -0.43 -26.71
N PRO A 322 -11.36 -0.75 -27.89
CA PRO A 322 -10.21 -0.05 -28.47
C PRO A 322 -10.40 1.46 -28.72
N GLU A 323 -11.64 1.93 -28.84
CA GLU A 323 -12.01 3.31 -29.22
C GLU A 323 -12.62 4.12 -28.06
N SER A 324 -12.55 3.65 -26.81
CA SER A 324 -13.14 4.34 -25.65
C SER A 324 -12.53 5.73 -25.41
N GLU A 325 -13.35 6.74 -25.14
CA GLU A 325 -12.94 8.13 -24.85
C GLU A 325 -11.93 8.26 -23.70
N LEU A 326 -11.83 7.25 -22.83
CA LEU A 326 -10.84 7.21 -21.75
C LEU A 326 -9.41 6.99 -22.25
N ARG A 327 -9.22 6.36 -23.41
CA ARG A 327 -7.91 6.16 -24.05
C ARG A 327 -7.52 7.32 -24.97
N SER A 328 -8.49 8.10 -25.46
CA SER A 328 -8.22 9.29 -26.29
C SER A 328 -7.89 10.54 -25.48
N ARG A 329 -8.14 10.53 -24.16
CA ARG A 329 -7.83 11.62 -23.22
C ARG A 329 -6.63 11.38 -22.29
N ALA A 330 -5.98 10.21 -22.39
CA ALA A 330 -4.74 9.87 -21.65
C ALA A 330 -3.50 10.13 -22.51
#